data_AF-A0A8K0EUB1-F1
#
_entry.id   AF-A0A8K0EUB1-F1
#
_cell.length_a   1.000
_cell.length_b   1.000
_cell.length_c   1.000
_cell.angle_alpha   90.00
_cell.angle_beta   90.00
_cell.angle_gamma   90.00
#
_symmetry.space_group_name_H-M   'P 1'
#
loop_
_entity.id
_entity.type
_entity.pdbx_description
1 polymer ?
#
loop_
_entity_poly.entity_id
_entity_poly.type
_entity_poly.pdbx_seq_one_letter_code
_entity_poly.pdbx_strand_id
1 'polypeptide(L)'
;MFGHPSESVGPDHRIVVARVRLSLREKKTEPRKGQYDWNLFKNSRVLQEQYTVEVHNRFQPLQELEESATGRYERFIKATQEAAEKVVPLKKKRRKTRHSEDLRVAKARHELNNMYGQYKENTTEVNRQEYSQAKKKFKAAYITVEEEELSSKIGEVEKAHLNCKH
;
A
#
# COMPACT_ATOMS: atom_id res chain seq x y z
N MET A 1 -3.23 -71.72 -31.49
CA MET A 1 -2.55 -70.42 -31.68
C MET A 1 -3.57 -69.40 -32.13
N PHE A 2 -3.34 -68.10 -31.88
CA PHE A 2 -4.24 -66.97 -32.16
C PHE A 2 -5.55 -67.02 -31.31
N GLY A 3 -6.07 -65.98 -30.66
CA GLY A 3 -5.68 -64.59 -30.33
C GLY A 3 -6.77 -64.03 -29.38
N HIS A 4 -6.77 -62.84 -28.77
CA HIS A 4 -5.87 -61.66 -28.71
C HIS A 4 -6.09 -60.98 -27.33
N PRO A 5 -5.30 -59.95 -26.90
CA PRO A 5 -5.48 -59.37 -25.56
C PRO A 5 -6.75 -58.53 -25.44
N SER A 6 -7.35 -58.52 -24.24
CA SER A 6 -8.49 -57.65 -23.88
C SER A 6 -8.18 -56.86 -22.60
N GLU A 7 -7.09 -56.08 -22.64
CA GLU A 7 -6.90 -54.96 -21.70
C GLU A 7 -7.86 -53.82 -22.07
N SER A 8 -9.15 -54.01 -21.77
CA SER A 8 -10.13 -52.93 -21.81
C SER A 8 -9.96 -52.05 -20.56
N VAL A 9 -8.84 -51.33 -20.50
CA VAL A 9 -8.63 -50.26 -19.53
C VAL A 9 -9.43 -49.04 -20.01
N GLY A 10 -10.75 -49.13 -19.86
CA GLY A 10 -11.65 -48.01 -20.11
C GLY A 10 -11.21 -46.81 -19.25
N PRO A 11 -11.23 -45.58 -19.79
CA PRO A 11 -10.72 -44.43 -19.06
C PRO A 11 -11.61 -44.12 -17.85
N ASP A 12 -11.03 -44.15 -16.65
CA ASP A 12 -11.70 -43.83 -15.37
C ASP A 12 -11.95 -42.31 -15.25
N HIS A 13 -12.90 -41.82 -16.06
CA HIS A 13 -13.34 -40.44 -16.09
C HIS A 13 -14.28 -40.10 -14.92
N ARG A 14 -13.71 -39.96 -13.71
CA ARG A 14 -14.48 -39.54 -12.53
C ARG A 14 -14.87 -38.07 -12.64
N ILE A 15 -16.13 -37.80 -12.95
CA ILE A 15 -16.68 -36.44 -12.97
C ILE A 15 -16.82 -35.93 -11.52
N VAL A 16 -15.89 -35.09 -11.10
CA VAL A 16 -15.95 -34.40 -9.79
C VAL A 16 -16.79 -33.15 -9.92
N VAL A 17 -18.04 -33.20 -9.44
CA VAL A 17 -18.95 -32.04 -9.44
C VAL A 17 -18.89 -31.33 -8.08
N ALA A 18 -18.43 -30.08 -8.06
CA ALA A 18 -18.48 -29.20 -6.89
C ALA A 18 -19.60 -28.16 -7.03
N ARG A 19 -20.50 -28.08 -6.05
CA ARG A 19 -21.56 -27.06 -6.00
C ARG A 19 -21.19 -25.94 -5.03
N VAL A 20 -20.62 -24.87 -5.55
CA VAL A 20 -20.23 -23.70 -4.75
C VAL A 20 -21.46 -22.80 -4.53
N ARG A 21 -21.75 -22.44 -3.27
CA ARG A 21 -22.68 -21.34 -2.92
C ARG A 21 -21.87 -20.18 -2.35
N LEU A 22 -21.88 -19.05 -3.05
CA LEU A 22 -21.31 -17.80 -2.54
C LEU A 22 -22.42 -16.96 -1.90
N SER A 23 -22.14 -16.38 -0.73
CA SER A 23 -22.96 -15.35 -0.12
C SER A 23 -22.13 -14.07 -0.08
N LEU A 24 -22.48 -13.12 -0.94
CA LEU A 24 -21.83 -11.81 -1.02
C LEU A 24 -22.64 -10.83 -0.17
N ARG A 25 -21.97 -10.09 0.71
CA ARG A 25 -22.60 -9.00 1.48
C ARG A 25 -22.38 -7.69 0.75
N GLU A 26 -23.43 -6.88 0.64
CA GLU A 26 -23.31 -5.53 0.12
C GLU A 26 -22.48 -4.65 1.06
N LYS A 27 -21.69 -3.75 0.46
CA LYS A 27 -20.82 -2.81 1.16
C LYS A 27 -21.68 -1.67 1.74
N LYS A 28 -21.71 -1.55 3.07
CA LYS A 28 -22.46 -0.47 3.78
C LYS A 28 -21.94 0.95 3.50
N THR A 29 -20.74 1.07 2.92
CA THR A 29 -20.10 2.33 2.57
C THR A 29 -19.35 2.16 1.26
N GLU A 30 -19.28 3.22 0.46
CA GLU A 30 -18.45 3.22 -0.74
C GLU A 30 -16.96 3.08 -0.38
N PRO A 31 -16.16 2.38 -1.20
CA PRO A 31 -14.73 2.34 -1.00
C PRO A 31 -14.17 3.75 -1.20
N ARG A 32 -13.41 4.26 -0.21
CA ARG A 32 -12.74 5.56 -0.33
C ARG A 32 -11.91 5.60 -1.60
N LYS A 33 -12.31 6.44 -2.58
CA LYS A 33 -11.55 6.70 -3.80
C LYS A 33 -10.11 7.12 -3.42
N GLY A 34 -9.13 6.70 -4.23
CA GLY A 34 -7.74 7.10 -4.03
C GLY A 34 -7.59 8.61 -4.25
N GLN A 35 -6.71 9.27 -3.47
CA GLN A 35 -6.34 10.65 -3.75
C GLN A 35 -5.40 10.68 -4.95
N TYR A 36 -5.62 11.59 -5.90
CA TYR A 36 -4.71 11.83 -7.01
C TYR A 36 -3.38 12.47 -6.57
N ASP A 37 -2.29 12.12 -7.26
CA ASP A 37 -0.99 12.75 -7.11
C ASP A 37 -0.83 13.92 -8.09
N TRP A 38 -1.52 15.03 -7.77
CA TRP A 38 -1.46 16.26 -8.56
C TRP A 38 -0.06 16.86 -8.68
N ASN A 39 0.85 16.55 -7.76
CA ASN A 39 2.24 16.99 -7.84
C ASN A 39 2.99 16.25 -8.94
N LEU A 40 2.82 14.93 -9.02
CA LEU A 40 3.38 14.11 -10.10
C LEU A 40 2.80 14.54 -11.46
N PHE A 41 1.48 14.77 -11.52
CA PHE A 41 0.81 15.30 -12.72
C PHE A 41 1.38 16.67 -13.15
N LYS A 42 1.48 17.64 -12.23
CA LYS A 42 2.02 18.99 -12.51
C LYS A 42 3.46 18.96 -13.02
N ASN A 43 4.26 18.00 -12.57
CA ASN A 43 5.67 17.88 -12.94
C ASN A 43 5.91 17.03 -14.21
N SER A 44 4.88 16.35 -14.74
CA SER A 44 4.99 15.49 -15.91
C SER A 44 4.22 16.05 -17.10
N ARG A 45 4.95 16.60 -18.07
CA ARG A 45 4.40 17.11 -19.33
C ARG A 45 3.66 16.02 -20.14
N VAL A 46 4.19 14.80 -20.16
CA VAL A 46 3.58 13.66 -20.87
C VAL A 46 2.19 13.33 -20.30
N LEU A 47 2.03 13.37 -18.97
CA LEU A 47 0.71 13.12 -18.35
C LEU A 47 -0.28 14.25 -18.65
N GLN A 48 0.19 15.50 -18.74
CA GLN A 48 -0.65 16.64 -19.11
C GLN A 48 -1.14 16.54 -20.55
N GLU A 49 -0.25 16.25 -21.49
CA GLU A 49 -0.58 16.06 -22.91
C GLU A 49 -1.57 14.89 -23.09
N GLN A 50 -1.33 13.75 -22.44
CA GLN A 50 -2.26 12.62 -22.43
C GLN A 50 -3.62 12.97 -21.82
N TYR A 51 -3.64 13.71 -20.71
CA TYR A 51 -4.88 14.13 -20.04
C TYR A 51 -5.69 15.10 -20.92
N THR A 52 -5.05 16.08 -21.56
CA THR A 52 -5.73 17.00 -22.48
C THR A 52 -6.36 16.25 -23.67
N VAL A 53 -5.65 15.28 -24.25
CA VAL A 53 -6.19 14.43 -25.32
C VAL A 53 -7.37 13.58 -24.81
N GLU A 54 -7.27 12.96 -23.64
CA GLU A 54 -8.37 12.17 -23.07
C GLU A 54 -9.60 13.02 -22.70
N VAL A 55 -9.41 14.23 -22.17
CA VAL A 55 -10.52 15.17 -21.92
C VAL A 55 -11.19 15.54 -23.24
N HIS A 56 -10.41 15.87 -24.28
CA HIS A 56 -10.96 16.22 -25.59
C HIS A 56 -11.73 15.06 -26.22
N ASN A 57 -11.14 13.87 -26.26
CA ASN A 57 -11.74 12.65 -26.84
C ASN A 57 -13.02 12.23 -26.11
N ARG A 58 -13.13 12.47 -24.80
CA ARG A 58 -14.35 12.19 -24.03
C ARG A 58 -15.41 13.28 -24.16
N PHE A 59 -14.99 14.54 -24.26
CA PHE A 59 -15.92 15.68 -24.29
C PHE A 59 -16.48 15.95 -25.69
N GLN A 60 -15.68 15.81 -26.75
CA GLN A 60 -16.10 16.09 -28.13
C GLN A 60 -17.35 15.29 -28.55
N PRO A 61 -17.48 13.96 -28.31
CA PRO A 61 -18.68 13.20 -28.68
C PRO A 61 -19.91 13.53 -27.84
N LEU A 62 -19.71 14.22 -26.71
CA LEU A 62 -20.78 14.62 -25.78
C LEU A 62 -21.36 15.99 -26.09
N GLN A 63 -20.79 16.75 -27.05
CA GLN A 63 -21.29 18.07 -27.43
C GLN A 63 -22.49 17.98 -28.37
N GLU A 64 -23.62 18.55 -27.96
CA GLU A 64 -24.82 18.70 -28.79
C GLU A 64 -24.96 20.15 -29.29
N LEU A 65 -25.48 20.32 -30.52
CA LEU A 65 -25.53 21.61 -31.20
C LEU A 65 -26.44 22.63 -30.49
N GLU A 66 -27.56 22.16 -29.94
CA GLU A 66 -28.59 22.96 -29.26
C GLU A 66 -28.51 22.89 -27.73
N GLU A 67 -27.35 22.50 -27.17
CA GLU A 67 -27.22 22.33 -25.73
C GLU A 67 -27.10 23.65 -24.95
N SER A 68 -27.81 23.73 -23.82
CA SER A 68 -27.64 24.83 -22.85
C SER A 68 -26.22 24.88 -22.28
N ALA A 69 -25.76 26.08 -21.91
CA ALA A 69 -24.43 26.27 -21.33
C ALA A 69 -24.20 25.42 -20.06
N THR A 70 -25.26 25.21 -19.26
CA THR A 70 -25.23 24.38 -18.04
C THR A 70 -25.00 22.89 -18.37
N GLY A 71 -25.76 22.32 -19.31
CA GLY A 71 -25.60 20.92 -19.72
C GLY A 71 -24.20 20.65 -20.26
N ARG A 72 -23.71 21.55 -21.13
CA ARG A 72 -22.35 21.48 -21.69
C ARG A 72 -21.27 21.50 -20.60
N TYR A 73 -21.45 22.31 -19.56
CA TYR A 73 -20.52 22.37 -18.43
C TYR A 73 -20.58 21.11 -17.55
N GLU A 74 -21.76 20.53 -17.31
CA GLU A 74 -21.90 19.26 -16.60
C GLU A 74 -21.22 18.10 -17.35
N ARG A 75 -21.36 18.04 -18.68
CA ARG A 75 -20.66 17.05 -19.51
C ARG A 75 -19.15 17.25 -19.48
N PHE A 76 -18.67 18.49 -19.45
CA PHE A 76 -17.25 18.79 -19.28
C PHE A 76 -16.70 18.35 -17.91
N ILE A 77 -17.47 18.55 -16.83
CA ILE A 77 -17.10 18.05 -15.49
C ILE A 77 -17.00 16.52 -15.49
N LYS A 78 -17.95 15.80 -16.11
CA LYS A 78 -17.88 14.34 -16.22
C LYS A 78 -16.66 13.89 -17.02
N ALA A 79 -16.44 14.45 -18.21
CA ALA A 79 -15.31 14.12 -19.07
C ALA A 79 -13.95 14.36 -18.37
N THR A 80 -13.81 15.44 -17.59
CA THR A 80 -12.59 15.73 -16.81
C THR A 80 -12.41 14.78 -15.61
N GLN A 81 -13.48 14.43 -14.90
CA GLN A 81 -13.41 13.43 -13.82
C GLN A 81 -12.98 12.05 -14.33
N GLU A 82 -13.56 11.57 -15.42
CA GLU A 82 -13.21 10.26 -15.98
C GLU A 82 -11.84 10.24 -16.67
N ALA A 83 -11.42 11.34 -17.28
CA ALA A 83 -10.06 11.49 -17.79
C ALA A 83 -9.04 11.47 -16.63
N ALA A 84 -9.39 12.08 -15.49
CA ALA A 84 -8.55 12.03 -14.29
C ALA A 84 -8.45 10.60 -13.72
N GLU A 85 -9.56 9.86 -13.66
CA GLU A 85 -9.59 8.44 -13.24
C GLU A 85 -8.69 7.55 -14.12
N LYS A 86 -8.52 7.89 -15.41
CA LYS A 86 -7.69 7.11 -16.36
C LYS A 86 -6.22 7.53 -16.40
N VAL A 87 -5.91 8.83 -16.38
CA VAL A 87 -4.56 9.36 -16.65
C VAL A 87 -3.82 9.79 -15.39
N VAL A 88 -4.51 10.34 -14.38
CA VAL A 88 -3.84 10.95 -13.23
C VAL A 88 -3.44 9.88 -12.21
N PRO A 89 -2.14 9.70 -11.89
CA PRO A 89 -1.72 8.65 -10.99
C PRO A 89 -2.29 8.80 -9.58
N LEU A 90 -2.67 7.69 -8.95
CA LEU A 90 -3.08 7.68 -7.55
C LEU A 90 -1.86 7.85 -6.63
N LYS A 91 -2.00 8.74 -5.64
CA LYS A 91 -1.01 8.99 -4.60
C LYS A 91 -0.81 7.72 -3.77
N LYS A 92 0.42 7.19 -3.82
CA LYS A 92 0.80 5.97 -3.09
C LYS A 92 0.59 6.18 -1.59
N LYS A 93 -0.14 5.25 -0.95
CA LYS A 93 -0.33 5.23 0.51
C LYS A 93 1.03 5.03 1.18
N ARG A 94 1.59 6.10 1.76
CA ARG A 94 2.77 5.99 2.62
C ARG A 94 2.35 5.24 3.89
N ARG A 95 2.97 4.09 4.15
CA ARG A 95 2.91 3.46 5.48
C ARG A 95 3.73 4.34 6.43
N LYS A 96 3.25 4.59 7.65
CA LYS A 96 4.13 5.09 8.71
C LYS A 96 5.15 3.97 8.99
N THR A 97 6.44 4.30 8.93
CA THR A 97 7.50 3.42 9.43
C THR A 97 7.25 3.16 10.91
N ARG A 98 7.52 1.94 11.38
CA ARG A 98 7.46 1.64 12.81
C ARG A 98 8.77 2.07 13.47
N HIS A 99 8.75 2.56 14.72
CA HIS A 99 9.98 2.77 15.51
C HIS A 99 10.88 1.53 15.56
N SER A 100 10.28 0.34 15.60
CA SER A 100 11.00 -0.94 15.53
C SER A 100 11.74 -1.21 14.20
N GLU A 101 11.52 -0.39 13.16
CA GLU A 101 12.17 -0.37 11.84
C GLU A 101 13.14 0.83 11.69
N ASP A 102 13.26 1.71 12.70
CA ASP A 102 14.23 2.83 12.70
C ASP A 102 15.67 2.28 12.56
N LEU A 103 16.49 2.97 11.75
CA LEU A 103 17.86 2.56 11.45
C LEU A 103 18.74 2.38 12.70
N ARG A 104 18.51 3.15 13.77
CA ARG A 104 19.19 3.04 15.06
C ARG A 104 18.82 1.74 15.77
N VAL A 105 17.52 1.45 15.84
CA VAL A 105 16.98 0.22 16.45
C VAL A 105 17.38 -1.01 15.65
N ALA A 106 17.37 -0.94 14.33
CA ALA A 106 17.80 -2.02 13.43
C ALA A 106 19.29 -2.34 13.60
N LYS A 107 20.16 -1.32 13.63
CA LYS A 107 21.61 -1.49 13.89
C LYS A 107 21.87 -2.12 15.26
N ALA A 108 21.25 -1.59 16.31
CA ALA A 108 21.43 -2.12 17.67
C ALA A 108 20.88 -3.55 17.83
N ARG A 109 19.82 -3.92 17.09
CA ARG A 109 19.31 -5.30 17.03
C ARG A 109 20.30 -6.24 16.34
N HIS A 110 20.95 -5.78 15.27
CA HIS A 110 21.97 -6.56 14.58
C HIS A 110 23.22 -6.78 15.46
N GLU A 111 23.66 -5.74 16.19
CA GLU A 111 24.75 -5.85 17.17
C GLU A 111 24.39 -6.87 18.27
N LEU A 112 23.19 -6.76 18.84
CA LEU A 112 22.69 -7.70 19.87
C LEU A 112 22.66 -9.16 19.38
N ASN A 113 22.19 -9.40 18.15
CA ASN A 113 22.12 -10.73 17.57
C ASN A 113 23.52 -11.33 17.32
N ASN A 114 24.48 -10.51 16.87
CA ASN A 114 25.87 -10.94 16.68
C ASN A 114 26.52 -11.34 18.01
N MET A 115 26.39 -10.48 19.03
CA MET A 115 26.93 -10.75 20.37
C MET A 115 26.25 -11.97 21.03
N TYR A 116 24.95 -12.19 20.78
CA TYR A 116 24.25 -13.40 21.21
C TYR A 116 24.79 -14.66 20.54
N GLY A 117 25.12 -14.60 19.25
CA GLY A 117 25.79 -15.68 18.53
C GLY A 117 27.14 -16.04 19.16
N GLN A 118 28.01 -15.04 19.35
CA GLN A 118 29.33 -15.20 19.97
C GLN A 118 29.26 -15.75 21.41
N TYR A 119 28.32 -15.27 22.22
CA TYR A 119 28.07 -15.79 23.56
C TYR A 119 27.56 -17.24 23.55
N LYS A 120 26.73 -17.62 22.55
CA LYS A 120 26.20 -18.98 22.40
C LYS A 120 27.27 -19.96 21.92
N GLU A 121 28.19 -19.52 21.06
CA GLU A 121 29.32 -20.33 20.58
C GLU A 121 30.42 -20.48 21.64
N ASN A 122 30.67 -19.42 22.40
CA ASN A 122 31.67 -19.41 23.47
C ASN A 122 31.15 -18.65 24.70
N THR A 123 30.74 -19.42 25.72
CA THR A 123 30.20 -18.90 27.00
C THR A 123 31.32 -18.40 27.93
N THR A 124 32.13 -17.46 27.45
CA THR A 124 33.13 -16.75 28.26
C THR A 124 32.49 -15.54 28.96
N GLU A 125 32.96 -15.19 30.16
CA GLU A 125 32.42 -14.06 30.95
C GLU A 125 32.57 -12.71 30.22
N VAL A 126 33.60 -12.53 29.38
CA VAL A 126 33.74 -11.38 28.46
C VAL A 126 32.55 -11.31 27.50
N ASN A 127 32.29 -12.38 26.72
CA ASN A 127 31.18 -12.45 25.78
C ASN A 127 29.82 -12.24 26.48
N ARG A 128 29.68 -12.71 27.72
CA ARG A 128 28.50 -12.48 28.57
C ARG A 128 28.31 -11.00 28.91
N GLN A 129 29.40 -10.31 29.25
CA GLN A 129 29.39 -8.87 29.52
C GLN A 129 29.11 -8.06 28.24
N GLU A 130 29.71 -8.41 27.11
CA GLU A 130 29.47 -7.79 25.81
C GLU A 130 28.01 -7.94 25.35
N TYR A 131 27.44 -9.15 25.43
CA TYR A 131 26.02 -9.39 25.19
C TYR A 131 25.12 -8.57 26.14
N SER A 132 25.48 -8.48 27.43
CA SER A 132 24.76 -7.65 28.41
C SER A 132 24.81 -6.16 28.07
N GLN A 133 25.96 -5.66 27.61
CA GLN A 133 26.13 -4.28 27.14
C GLN A 133 25.32 -4.03 25.86
N ALA A 134 25.39 -4.90 24.85
CA ALA A 134 24.61 -4.81 23.62
C ALA A 134 23.09 -4.83 23.92
N LYS A 135 22.65 -5.62 24.89
CA LYS A 135 21.24 -5.65 25.35
C LYS A 135 20.82 -4.32 25.98
N LYS A 136 21.70 -3.67 26.76
CA LYS A 136 21.47 -2.31 27.28
C LYS A 136 21.42 -1.27 26.16
N LYS A 137 22.37 -1.29 25.21
CA LYS A 137 22.39 -0.41 24.02
C LYS A 137 21.10 -0.53 23.21
N PHE A 138 20.67 -1.75 22.90
CA PHE A 138 19.43 -2.00 22.16
C PHE A 138 18.19 -1.47 22.89
N LYS A 139 18.09 -1.70 24.22
CA LYS A 139 16.98 -1.15 25.01
C LYS A 139 16.98 0.39 25.02
N ALA A 140 18.14 1.02 25.19
CA ALA A 140 18.27 2.47 25.19
C ALA A 140 17.87 3.06 23.82
N ALA A 141 18.40 2.52 22.72
CA ALA A 141 18.04 2.95 21.37
C ALA A 141 16.54 2.81 21.09
N TYR A 142 15.89 1.75 21.57
CA TYR A 142 14.45 1.57 21.42
C TYR A 142 13.65 2.64 22.16
N ILE A 143 14.01 2.94 23.41
CA ILE A 143 13.36 3.96 24.25
C ILE A 143 13.47 5.34 23.61
N THR A 144 14.67 5.76 23.17
CA THR A 144 14.87 7.09 22.57
C THR A 144 14.01 7.30 21.31
N VAL A 145 13.89 6.29 20.44
CA VAL A 145 13.03 6.41 19.25
C VAL A 145 11.54 6.44 19.63
N GLU A 146 11.14 5.70 20.67
CA GLU A 146 9.77 5.71 21.18
C GLU A 146 9.39 7.06 21.81
N GLU A 147 10.31 7.67 22.57
CA GLU A 147 10.18 9.03 23.14
C GLU A 147 10.07 10.11 22.05
N GLU A 148 10.94 10.07 21.03
CA GLU A 148 10.88 10.97 19.87
C GLU A 148 9.55 10.83 19.10
N GLU A 149 9.07 9.61 18.88
CA GLU A 149 7.78 9.35 18.24
C GLU A 149 6.60 9.88 19.08
N LEU A 150 6.63 9.71 20.40
CA LEU A 150 5.58 10.18 21.31
C LEU A 150 5.57 11.71 21.39
N SER A 151 6.73 12.35 21.53
CA SER A 151 6.88 13.81 21.48
C SER A 151 6.34 14.39 20.17
N SER A 152 6.68 13.77 19.04
CA SER A 152 6.16 14.16 17.72
C SER A 152 4.63 14.08 17.63
N LYS A 153 4.02 13.01 18.18
CA LYS A 153 2.55 12.83 18.22
C LYS A 153 1.87 13.87 19.12
N ILE A 154 2.47 14.23 20.26
CA ILE A 154 1.96 15.31 21.12
C ILE A 154 1.95 16.64 20.34
N GLY A 155 3.04 16.99 19.67
CA GLY A 155 3.11 18.19 18.84
C GLY A 155 2.17 18.20 17.63
N GLU A 156 1.84 17.04 17.03
CA GLU A 156 0.78 16.91 16.02
C GLU A 156 -0.61 17.26 16.62
N VAL A 157 -0.91 16.76 17.83
CA VAL A 157 -2.18 17.01 18.54
C VAL A 157 -2.32 18.48 18.97
N GLU A 158 -1.26 19.07 19.51
CA GLU A 158 -1.24 20.49 19.91
C GLU A 158 -1.48 21.41 18.70
N LYS A 159 -0.81 21.16 17.57
CA LYS A 159 -1.02 21.92 16.32
C LYS A 159 -2.45 21.75 15.80
N ALA A 160 -3.01 20.54 15.84
CA ALA A 160 -4.40 20.32 15.46
C ALA A 160 -5.37 21.09 16.38
N HIS A 161 -5.11 21.12 17.69
CA HIS A 161 -5.91 21.86 18.66
C HIS A 161 -5.87 23.38 18.43
N LEU A 162 -4.70 23.94 18.12
CA LEU A 162 -4.55 25.35 17.75
C LEU A 162 -5.30 25.67 16.44
N ASN A 163 -5.16 24.83 15.42
CA ASN A 163 -5.84 25.00 14.13
C ASN A 163 -7.38 24.87 14.22
N CYS A 164 -7.91 24.17 15.23
CA CYS A 164 -9.36 24.05 15.48
C CYS A 164 -9.93 25.17 16.36
N LYS A 165 -9.11 26.11 16.85
CA LYS A 165 -9.51 27.26 17.68
C LYS A 165 -9.61 28.58 16.91
N HIS A 166 -9.29 28.55 15.62
CA HIS A 166 -9.41 29.66 14.66
C HIS A 166 -10.48 29.34 13.62
#